data_AF-A0A9W4HR82-F1
#
_entry.id   AF-A0A9W4HR82-F1
#
_cell.length_a   1.000
_cell.length_b   1.000
_cell.length_c   1.000
_cell.angle_alpha   90.00
_cell.angle_beta   90.00
_cell.angle_gamma   90.00
#
_symmetry.space_group_name_H-M   'P 1'
#
loop_
_entity.id
_entity.type
_entity.pdbx_description
1 polymer ?
#
loop_
_entity_poly.entity_id
_entity_poly.type
_entity_poly.pdbx_seq_one_letter_code
_entity_poly.pdbx_strand_id
1 'polypeptide(L)'
;MLKMLKSRFADTAEFKLFKGLVEDEVAVEDAVQWVIGATMDRLEGNGPGGTIDKADEVTFMALLELAMQIDQAQHGPLVAFLKELKMYNAVDSTTGLVLKTQNGSWVWSHLPSLTTCARRILADFERDADYLCDPHMDPEQQIRWAKLNIFLAKSTQAATVRYTSASQVCISDGMDESHIGLCALRQIFEEGIPSEQLPAGVGLLGVCYWFICAGDRLWENVVNGRQYNKYDGRPGDMFWTRNWRGFERERWDVWEQGLRDAQAACLPGQEDVKDLIGRALSKMESLTRDSCQ
;
A
#
# COMPACT_ATOMS: atom_id res chain seq x y z
N MET A 1 9.34 17.80 -6.46
CA MET A 1 9.42 16.54 -7.23
C MET A 1 8.06 15.87 -7.38
N LEU A 2 7.18 15.88 -6.38
CA LEU A 2 5.78 15.41 -6.51
C LEU A 2 4.94 16.16 -7.57
N LYS A 3 5.13 17.47 -7.75
CA LYS A 3 4.60 18.19 -8.94
C LYS A 3 5.08 17.62 -10.29
N MET A 4 6.23 16.93 -10.33
CA MET A 4 6.74 16.27 -11.55
C MET A 4 6.13 14.89 -11.78
N LEU A 5 5.62 14.20 -10.75
CA LEU A 5 4.91 12.92 -10.92
C LEU A 5 3.58 13.13 -11.65
N LYS A 6 2.81 14.14 -11.23
CA LYS A 6 1.52 14.52 -11.83
C LYS A 6 1.62 14.77 -13.34
N SER A 7 2.75 15.29 -13.83
CA SER A 7 2.93 15.59 -15.26
C SER A 7 3.55 14.47 -16.08
N ARG A 8 4.28 13.52 -15.47
CA ARG A 8 5.07 12.55 -16.25
C ARG A 8 4.25 11.35 -16.71
N PHE A 9 3.27 10.91 -15.90
CA PHE A 9 2.52 9.70 -16.19
C PHE A 9 1.09 9.95 -16.66
N ALA A 10 0.51 11.12 -16.41
CA ALA A 10 -0.87 11.45 -16.80
C ALA A 10 -1.14 11.39 -18.32
N ASP A 11 -0.10 11.59 -19.14
CA ASP A 11 -0.23 11.58 -20.61
C ASP A 11 0.08 10.21 -21.25
N THR A 12 0.49 9.23 -20.44
CA THR A 12 0.86 7.88 -20.91
C THR A 12 -0.35 7.12 -21.44
N ALA A 13 -0.09 6.13 -22.30
CA ALA A 13 -1.13 5.24 -22.80
C ALA A 13 -1.73 4.40 -21.66
N GLU A 14 -0.89 3.97 -20.72
CA GLU A 14 -1.27 3.27 -19.49
C GLU A 14 -2.26 4.10 -18.65
N PHE A 15 -1.99 5.38 -18.44
CA PHE A 15 -2.87 6.23 -17.66
C PHE A 15 -4.24 6.40 -18.33
N LYS A 16 -4.26 6.60 -19.65
CA LYS A 16 -5.50 6.68 -20.43
C LYS A 16 -6.27 5.37 -20.39
N LEU A 17 -5.59 4.23 -20.49
CA LEU A 17 -6.18 2.91 -20.35
C LEU A 17 -6.86 2.75 -18.99
N PHE A 18 -6.16 3.06 -17.89
CA PHE A 18 -6.73 2.92 -16.56
C PHE A 18 -7.86 3.92 -16.29
N LYS A 19 -7.80 5.11 -16.89
CA LYS A 19 -8.90 6.06 -16.83
C LYS A 19 -10.14 5.50 -17.53
N GLY A 20 -9.99 4.98 -18.75
CA GLY A 20 -11.09 4.30 -19.45
C GLY A 20 -11.62 3.09 -18.69
N LEU A 21 -10.76 2.34 -17.99
CA LEU A 21 -11.18 1.25 -17.10
C LEU A 21 -12.04 1.73 -15.93
N VAL A 22 -11.71 2.87 -15.33
CA VAL A 22 -12.50 3.47 -14.23
C VAL A 22 -13.81 4.08 -14.73
N GLU A 23 -13.85 4.51 -15.99
CA GLU A 23 -15.02 5.09 -16.67
C GLU A 23 -15.90 4.03 -17.36
N ASP A 24 -15.63 2.73 -17.13
CA ASP A 24 -16.30 1.58 -17.76
C ASP A 24 -16.25 1.57 -19.31
N GLU A 25 -15.27 2.27 -19.90
CA GLU A 25 -15.00 2.31 -21.34
C GLU A 25 -14.11 1.15 -21.81
N VAL A 26 -13.36 0.55 -20.88
CA VAL A 26 -12.43 -0.55 -21.14
C VAL A 26 -12.72 -1.68 -20.16
N ALA A 27 -12.89 -2.91 -20.64
CA ALA A 27 -13.05 -4.08 -19.78
C ALA A 27 -11.74 -4.43 -19.05
N VAL A 28 -11.84 -5.07 -17.88
CA VAL A 28 -10.66 -5.47 -17.08
C VAL A 28 -9.75 -6.40 -17.88
N GLU A 29 -10.33 -7.37 -18.58
CA GLU A 29 -9.61 -8.37 -19.37
C GLU A 29 -8.85 -7.69 -20.52
N ASP A 30 -9.48 -6.75 -21.21
CA ASP A 30 -8.87 -6.00 -22.31
C ASP A 30 -7.70 -5.14 -21.80
N ALA A 31 -7.87 -4.49 -20.64
CA ALA A 31 -6.80 -3.73 -20.01
C ALA A 31 -5.61 -4.62 -19.63
N VAL A 32 -5.87 -5.82 -19.11
CA VAL A 32 -4.81 -6.80 -18.78
C VAL A 32 -4.08 -7.27 -20.04
N GLN A 33 -4.79 -7.66 -21.09
CA GLN A 33 -4.16 -8.09 -22.34
C GLN A 33 -3.34 -6.96 -22.98
N TRP A 34 -3.85 -5.73 -22.95
CA TRP A 34 -3.11 -4.57 -23.43
C TRP A 34 -1.82 -4.35 -22.63
N VAL A 35 -1.88 -4.40 -21.29
CA VAL A 35 -0.71 -4.22 -20.43
C VAL A 35 0.34 -5.30 -20.66
N ILE A 36 -0.10 -6.56 -20.81
CA ILE A 36 0.79 -7.68 -21.11
C ILE A 36 1.52 -7.42 -22.43
N GLY A 37 0.79 -7.13 -23.51
CA GLY A 37 1.37 -6.84 -24.82
C GLY A 37 2.34 -5.66 -24.78
N ALA A 38 1.89 -4.50 -24.27
CA ALA A 38 2.69 -3.29 -24.21
C ALA A 38 3.97 -3.45 -23.36
N THR A 39 3.90 -4.22 -22.27
CA THR A 39 5.07 -4.52 -21.43
C THR A 39 6.07 -5.40 -22.15
N MET A 40 5.61 -6.45 -22.84
CA MET A 40 6.49 -7.35 -23.59
C MET A 40 7.13 -6.66 -24.78
N ASP A 41 6.38 -5.86 -25.55
CA ASP A 41 6.91 -5.04 -26.65
C ASP A 41 8.01 -4.08 -26.16
N ARG A 42 7.80 -3.46 -24.98
CA ARG A 42 8.79 -2.57 -24.37
C ARG A 42 10.02 -3.32 -23.90
N LEU A 43 9.86 -4.52 -23.35
CA LEU A 43 10.99 -5.38 -22.96
C LEU A 43 11.85 -5.71 -24.18
N GLU A 44 11.24 -6.12 -25.29
CA GLU A 44 11.94 -6.41 -26.55
C GLU A 44 12.65 -5.15 -27.08
N GLY A 45 11.99 -3.99 -27.04
CA GLY A 45 12.53 -2.71 -27.49
C GLY A 45 13.71 -2.18 -26.65
N ASN A 46 13.82 -2.56 -25.36
CA ASN A 46 14.89 -2.11 -24.49
C ASN A 46 16.28 -2.66 -24.88
N GLY A 47 16.33 -3.74 -25.68
CA GLY A 47 17.59 -4.34 -26.14
C GLY A 47 18.45 -4.92 -25.02
N PRO A 48 19.76 -5.15 -25.28
CA PRO A 48 20.68 -5.74 -24.29
C PRO A 48 20.79 -4.90 -23.02
N GLY A 49 20.36 -5.45 -21.87
CA GLY A 49 20.35 -4.76 -20.58
C GLY A 49 18.99 -4.16 -20.17
N GLY A 50 17.96 -4.32 -21.01
CA GLY A 50 16.57 -4.13 -20.62
C GLY A 50 16.17 -5.12 -19.52
N THR A 51 15.43 -4.65 -18.52
CA THR A 51 14.85 -5.50 -17.47
C THR A 51 13.34 -5.42 -17.54
N ILE A 52 12.67 -6.53 -17.21
CA ILE A 52 11.21 -6.56 -17.11
C ILE A 52 10.70 -5.53 -16.09
N ASP A 53 11.45 -5.31 -15.01
CA ASP A 53 11.16 -4.29 -13.98
C ASP A 53 11.07 -2.87 -14.56
N LYS A 54 11.89 -2.53 -15.56
CA LYS A 54 11.81 -1.23 -16.24
C LYS A 54 10.67 -1.20 -17.25
N ALA A 55 10.35 -2.35 -17.84
CA ALA A 55 9.32 -2.45 -18.84
C ALA A 55 7.91 -2.31 -18.24
N ASP A 56 7.68 -2.85 -17.04
CA ASP A 56 6.37 -2.78 -16.35
C ASP A 56 6.24 -1.59 -15.39
N GLU A 57 7.34 -0.91 -15.04
CA GLU A 57 7.35 0.26 -14.15
C GLU A 57 6.34 1.34 -14.55
N VAL A 58 6.25 1.68 -15.84
CA VAL A 58 5.34 2.73 -16.34
C VAL A 58 3.87 2.39 -16.06
N THR A 59 3.51 1.10 -16.14
CA THR A 59 2.17 0.60 -15.83
C THR A 59 1.82 0.87 -14.39
N PHE A 60 2.67 0.44 -13.44
CA PHE A 60 2.38 0.60 -12.02
C PHE A 60 2.47 2.05 -11.57
N MET A 61 3.36 2.87 -12.15
CA MET A 61 3.38 4.30 -11.88
C MET A 61 2.12 5.03 -12.38
N ALA A 62 1.64 4.70 -13.58
CA ALA A 62 0.41 5.27 -14.12
C ALA A 62 -0.82 4.86 -13.28
N LEU A 63 -0.89 3.59 -12.88
CA LEU A 63 -1.95 3.06 -12.02
C LEU A 63 -1.98 3.77 -10.66
N LEU A 64 -0.83 3.89 -9.99
CA LEU A 64 -0.74 4.57 -8.69
C LEU A 64 -1.01 6.07 -8.80
N GLU A 65 -0.56 6.71 -9.89
CA GLU A 65 -0.86 8.12 -10.17
C GLU A 65 -2.36 8.35 -10.33
N LEU A 66 -3.06 7.49 -11.09
CA LEU A 66 -4.51 7.58 -11.23
C LEU A 66 -5.24 7.33 -9.91
N ALA A 67 -4.80 6.33 -9.14
CA ALA A 67 -5.39 6.02 -7.83
C ALA A 67 -5.34 7.21 -6.86
N MET A 68 -4.30 8.06 -6.96
CA MET A 68 -4.17 9.31 -6.20
C MET A 68 -5.04 10.46 -6.72
N GLN A 69 -5.60 10.37 -7.93
CA GLN A 69 -6.43 11.41 -8.54
C GLN A 69 -7.93 11.15 -8.38
N ILE A 70 -8.38 9.91 -8.52
CA ILE A 70 -9.80 9.54 -8.50
C ILE A 70 -10.40 9.49 -7.08
N ASP A 71 -11.72 9.42 -6.97
CA ASP A 71 -12.38 9.20 -5.68
C ASP A 71 -12.11 7.79 -5.17
N GLN A 72 -12.01 7.61 -3.84
CA GLN A 72 -11.79 6.30 -3.25
C GLN A 72 -12.86 5.26 -3.64
N ALA A 73 -14.11 5.68 -3.88
CA ALA A 73 -15.19 4.80 -4.32
C ALA A 73 -14.91 4.18 -5.71
N GLN A 74 -14.09 4.85 -6.52
CA GLN A 74 -13.74 4.46 -7.89
C GLN A 74 -12.50 3.55 -7.96
N HIS A 75 -11.91 3.14 -6.83
CA HIS A 75 -10.74 2.25 -6.83
C HIS A 75 -11.07 0.80 -7.24
N GLY A 76 -12.35 0.41 -7.24
CA GLY A 76 -12.79 -0.97 -7.51
C GLY A 76 -12.23 -1.57 -8.81
N PRO A 77 -12.40 -0.91 -9.98
CA PRO A 77 -11.87 -1.40 -11.25
C PRO A 77 -10.34 -1.58 -11.25
N LEU A 78 -9.59 -0.69 -10.61
CA LEU A 78 -8.13 -0.80 -10.51
C LEU A 78 -7.70 -2.01 -9.66
N VAL A 79 -8.42 -2.30 -8.57
CA VAL A 79 -8.19 -3.50 -7.75
C VAL A 79 -8.55 -4.77 -8.53
N ALA A 80 -9.64 -4.75 -9.31
CA ALA A 80 -10.02 -5.86 -10.18
C ALA A 80 -8.96 -6.14 -11.25
N PHE A 81 -8.39 -5.09 -11.86
CA PHE A 81 -7.27 -5.21 -12.77
C PHE A 81 -6.05 -5.89 -12.13
N LEU A 82 -5.64 -5.47 -10.93
CA LEU A 82 -4.52 -6.14 -10.23
C LEU A 82 -4.81 -7.61 -9.95
N LYS A 83 -6.06 -7.92 -9.59
CA LYS A 83 -6.52 -9.29 -9.32
C LYS A 83 -6.49 -10.17 -10.57
N GLU A 84 -6.84 -9.63 -11.73
CA GLU A 84 -6.78 -10.37 -13.00
C GLU A 84 -5.33 -10.48 -13.49
N LEU A 85 -4.56 -9.38 -13.47
CA LEU A 85 -3.17 -9.37 -13.94
C LEU A 85 -2.30 -10.41 -13.22
N LYS A 86 -2.48 -10.59 -11.90
CA LYS A 86 -1.68 -11.56 -11.13
C LYS A 86 -1.97 -13.03 -11.47
N MET A 87 -2.99 -13.31 -12.29
CA MET A 87 -3.25 -14.66 -12.80
C MET A 87 -2.31 -15.06 -13.95
N TYR A 88 -1.54 -14.10 -14.48
CA TYR A 88 -0.62 -14.30 -15.59
C TYR A 88 0.84 -14.32 -15.10
N ASN A 89 1.70 -14.94 -15.90
CA ASN A 89 3.16 -14.85 -15.75
C ASN A 89 3.74 -14.31 -17.05
N ALA A 90 4.70 -13.40 -16.95
CA ALA A 90 5.47 -12.99 -18.12
C ALA A 90 6.41 -14.13 -18.53
N VAL A 91 6.42 -14.49 -19.81
CA VAL A 91 7.23 -15.59 -20.36
C VAL A 91 8.13 -15.04 -21.44
N ASP A 92 9.42 -15.36 -21.36
CA ASP A 92 10.40 -15.01 -22.39
C ASP A 92 10.09 -15.80 -23.67
N SER A 93 9.84 -15.09 -24.76
CA SER A 93 9.42 -15.68 -26.04
C SER A 93 10.51 -16.57 -26.69
N THR A 94 11.78 -16.35 -26.35
CA THR A 94 12.91 -17.07 -26.94
C THR A 94 13.25 -18.35 -26.16
N THR A 95 13.16 -18.30 -24.84
CA THR A 95 13.56 -19.40 -23.93
C THR A 95 12.38 -20.18 -23.38
N GLY A 96 11.17 -19.63 -23.42
CA GLY A 96 9.97 -20.19 -22.81
C GLY A 96 9.98 -20.16 -21.27
N LEU A 97 10.96 -19.48 -20.66
CA LEU A 97 11.09 -19.40 -19.21
C LEU A 97 10.24 -18.25 -18.65
N VAL A 98 9.68 -18.47 -17.46
CA VAL A 98 8.99 -17.42 -16.70
C VAL A 98 9.99 -16.34 -16.30
N LEU A 99 9.70 -15.11 -16.69
CA LEU A 99 10.49 -13.94 -16.34
C LEU A 99 10.37 -13.63 -14.86
N LYS A 100 11.52 -13.31 -14.28
CA LYS A 100 11.64 -12.92 -12.87
C LYS A 100 12.36 -11.59 -12.80
N THR A 101 11.96 -10.80 -11.81
CA THR A 101 12.69 -9.58 -11.43
C THR A 101 14.06 -9.95 -10.86
N GLN A 102 14.93 -8.95 -10.68
CA GLN A 102 16.27 -9.19 -10.12
C GLN A 102 16.26 -9.84 -8.74
N ASN A 103 15.20 -9.65 -7.96
CA ASN A 103 15.03 -10.25 -6.63
C ASN A 103 14.44 -11.68 -6.67
N GLY A 104 14.16 -12.22 -7.86
CA GLY A 104 13.61 -13.55 -8.06
C GLY A 104 12.08 -13.65 -8.02
N SER A 105 11.36 -12.53 -7.82
CA SER A 105 9.90 -12.50 -7.85
C SER A 105 9.36 -12.68 -9.27
N TRP A 106 8.30 -13.48 -9.42
CA TRP A 106 7.64 -13.69 -10.70
C TRP A 106 6.88 -12.44 -11.12
N VAL A 107 7.05 -12.06 -12.38
CA VAL A 107 6.42 -10.87 -12.94
C VAL A 107 4.92 -11.09 -13.06
N TRP A 108 4.16 -10.06 -12.71
CA TRP A 108 2.70 -10.02 -12.58
C TRP A 108 2.13 -10.90 -11.47
N SER A 109 2.44 -12.19 -11.38
CA SER A 109 1.87 -13.05 -10.34
C SER A 109 2.25 -12.63 -8.92
N HIS A 110 3.45 -12.08 -8.72
CA HIS A 110 3.86 -11.49 -7.43
C HIS A 110 3.75 -9.95 -7.40
N LEU A 111 3.30 -9.30 -8.49
CA LEU A 111 3.23 -7.83 -8.66
C LEU A 111 4.42 -7.02 -8.07
N PRO A 112 5.69 -7.43 -8.28
CA PRO A 112 6.84 -6.81 -7.59
C PRO A 112 7.03 -5.32 -7.90
N SER A 113 6.63 -4.88 -9.09
CA SER A 113 6.70 -3.48 -9.50
C SER A 113 5.62 -2.61 -8.84
N LEU A 114 4.50 -3.18 -8.38
CA LEU A 114 3.52 -2.45 -7.57
C LEU A 114 4.18 -1.97 -6.27
N THR A 115 4.74 -2.91 -5.49
CA THR A 115 5.42 -2.60 -4.22
C THR A 115 6.58 -1.63 -4.44
N THR A 116 7.39 -1.86 -5.47
CA THR A 116 8.57 -1.02 -5.77
C THR A 116 8.16 0.40 -6.12
N CYS A 117 7.14 0.57 -6.97
CA CYS A 117 6.64 1.89 -7.35
C CYS A 117 5.97 2.59 -6.16
N ALA A 118 5.15 1.87 -5.39
CA ALA A 118 4.50 2.40 -4.19
C ALA A 118 5.54 2.90 -3.18
N ARG A 119 6.54 2.09 -2.84
CA ARG A 119 7.63 2.49 -1.94
C ARG A 119 8.40 3.70 -2.44
N ARG A 120 8.65 3.80 -3.75
CA ARG A 120 9.32 4.97 -4.31
C ARG A 120 8.47 6.24 -4.15
N ILE A 121 7.17 6.16 -4.45
CA ILE A 121 6.27 7.29 -4.25
C ILE A 121 6.23 7.65 -2.77
N LEU A 122 6.06 6.68 -1.88
CA LEU A 122 6.02 6.92 -0.43
C LEU A 122 7.32 7.55 0.09
N ALA A 123 8.47 7.03 -0.32
CA ALA A 123 9.77 7.58 0.03
C ALA A 123 9.93 9.04 -0.40
N ASP A 124 9.33 9.45 -1.52
CA ASP A 124 9.36 10.86 -1.96
C ASP A 124 8.57 11.79 -1.02
N PHE A 125 7.55 11.29 -0.31
CA PHE A 125 6.89 12.04 0.77
C PHE A 125 7.66 11.94 2.09
N GLU A 126 8.29 10.79 2.39
CA GLU A 126 8.97 10.53 3.67
C GLU A 126 10.41 11.09 3.77
N ARG A 127 10.91 11.77 2.73
CA ARG A 127 12.30 12.29 2.70
C ARG A 127 12.65 13.27 3.82
N ASP A 128 11.66 13.87 4.46
CA ASP A 128 11.81 14.60 5.73
C ASP A 128 10.83 13.99 6.73
N ALA A 129 11.32 13.43 7.84
CA ALA A 129 10.47 12.81 8.87
C ALA A 129 9.44 13.80 9.46
N ASP A 130 9.78 15.08 9.47
CA ASP A 130 8.89 16.18 9.84
C ASP A 130 7.65 16.26 8.93
N TYR A 131 7.71 15.72 7.70
CA TYR A 131 6.65 15.80 6.71
C TYR A 131 5.40 15.00 7.10
N LEU A 132 5.55 13.86 7.79
CA LEU A 132 4.39 13.04 8.21
C LEU A 132 3.53 13.75 9.26
N CYS A 133 4.12 14.69 10.01
CA CYS A 133 3.48 15.49 11.04
C CYS A 133 3.45 16.99 10.71
N ASP A 134 3.79 17.37 9.47
CA ASP A 134 3.84 18.77 9.07
C ASP A 134 2.42 19.34 8.90
N PRO A 135 1.96 20.24 9.81
CA PRO A 135 0.66 20.88 9.70
C PRO A 135 0.54 21.78 8.47
N HIS A 136 1.67 22.15 7.85
CA HIS A 136 1.76 23.05 6.72
C HIS A 136 1.95 22.32 5.38
N MET A 137 1.85 20.99 5.36
CA MET A 137 1.85 20.23 4.12
C MET A 137 0.75 20.76 3.19
N ASP A 138 1.08 20.97 1.92
CA ASP A 138 0.14 21.36 0.88
C ASP A 138 -1.10 20.42 0.88
N PRO A 139 -2.34 20.95 0.98
CA PRO A 139 -3.54 20.13 1.09
C PRO A 139 -3.72 19.13 -0.06
N GLU A 140 -3.28 19.49 -1.27
CA GLU A 140 -3.32 18.56 -2.40
C GLU A 140 -2.39 17.35 -2.18
N GLN A 141 -1.20 17.57 -1.60
CA GLN A 141 -0.29 16.47 -1.23
C GLN A 141 -0.88 15.60 -0.12
N GLN A 142 -1.52 16.21 0.88
CA GLN A 142 -2.17 15.45 1.95
C GLN A 142 -3.25 14.50 1.39
N ILE A 143 -4.08 15.01 0.49
CA ILE A 143 -5.14 14.24 -0.18
C ILE A 143 -4.53 13.11 -1.02
N ARG A 144 -3.48 13.39 -1.81
CA ARG A 144 -2.82 12.39 -2.65
C ARG A 144 -2.20 11.27 -1.80
N TRP A 145 -1.55 11.62 -0.71
CA TRP A 145 -0.99 10.66 0.25
C TRP A 145 -2.06 9.75 0.85
N ALA A 146 -3.17 10.33 1.31
CA ALA A 146 -4.28 9.57 1.85
C ALA A 146 -4.86 8.61 0.81
N LYS A 147 -5.08 9.08 -0.42
CA LYS A 147 -5.61 8.26 -1.53
C LYS A 147 -4.68 7.10 -1.91
N LEU A 148 -3.37 7.31 -1.88
CA LEU A 148 -2.39 6.23 -2.09
C LEU A 148 -2.51 5.14 -1.01
N ASN A 149 -2.54 5.54 0.27
CA ASN A 149 -2.70 4.60 1.38
C ASN A 149 -4.03 3.84 1.32
N ILE A 150 -5.14 4.54 0.99
CA ILE A 150 -6.44 3.91 0.78
C ILE A 150 -6.37 2.85 -0.32
N PHE A 151 -5.75 3.16 -1.46
CA PHE A 151 -5.65 2.24 -2.58
C PHE A 151 -4.82 0.99 -2.24
N LEU A 152 -3.67 1.17 -1.58
CA LEU A 152 -2.81 0.07 -1.14
C LEU A 152 -3.50 -0.79 -0.07
N ALA A 153 -4.23 -0.17 0.86
CA ALA A 153 -5.03 -0.87 1.86
C ALA A 153 -6.16 -1.69 1.20
N LYS A 154 -6.88 -1.12 0.23
CA LYS A 154 -7.92 -1.87 -0.52
C LYS A 154 -7.34 -3.03 -1.32
N SER A 155 -6.20 -2.83 -1.97
CA SER A 155 -5.47 -3.89 -2.67
C SER A 155 -5.07 -5.02 -1.70
N THR A 156 -4.56 -4.65 -0.53
CA THR A 156 -4.19 -5.57 0.55
C THR A 156 -5.37 -6.38 1.05
N GLN A 157 -6.51 -5.73 1.28
CA GLN A 157 -7.74 -6.38 1.73
C GLN A 157 -8.27 -7.38 0.68
N ALA A 158 -8.11 -7.07 -0.61
CA ALA A 158 -8.52 -7.94 -1.72
C ALA A 158 -7.55 -9.10 -1.99
N ALA A 159 -6.35 -9.08 -1.41
CA ALA A 159 -5.36 -10.14 -1.60
C ALA A 159 -5.87 -11.49 -1.05
N THR A 160 -5.56 -12.58 -1.73
CA THR A 160 -5.96 -13.95 -1.34
C THR A 160 -4.83 -14.61 -0.55
N VAL A 161 -4.69 -14.22 0.71
CA VAL A 161 -3.66 -14.77 1.59
C VAL A 161 -4.14 -16.05 2.23
N ARG A 162 -3.29 -17.08 2.19
CA ARG A 162 -3.50 -18.35 2.89
C ARG A 162 -2.37 -18.56 3.88
N TYR A 163 -2.71 -18.60 5.15
CA TYR A 163 -1.79 -18.99 6.21
C TYR A 163 -1.69 -20.51 6.25
N THR A 164 -0.49 -21.02 5.98
CA THR A 164 -0.21 -22.46 6.00
C THR A 164 0.54 -22.90 7.26
N SER A 165 1.07 -21.95 8.02
CA SER A 165 1.71 -22.16 9.33
C SER A 165 1.73 -20.88 10.15
N ALA A 166 1.75 -21.02 11.48
CA ALA A 166 2.14 -19.93 12.37
C ALA A 166 3.61 -19.60 12.09
N SER A 167 3.94 -18.30 11.97
CA SER A 167 5.29 -17.81 11.59
C SER A 167 5.65 -17.95 10.10
N GLN A 168 4.66 -17.97 9.20
CA GLN A 168 4.94 -17.87 7.76
C GLN A 168 5.57 -16.50 7.43
N VAL A 169 6.86 -16.52 7.08
CA VAL A 169 7.65 -15.31 6.76
C VAL A 169 7.43 -14.81 5.33
N CYS A 170 6.94 -15.68 4.44
CA CYS A 170 6.69 -15.36 3.04
C CYS A 170 5.22 -15.63 2.70
N ILE A 171 4.45 -14.55 2.60
CA ILE A 171 3.08 -14.59 2.09
C ILE A 171 3.14 -14.16 0.63
N SER A 172 2.55 -14.98 -0.25
CA SER A 172 2.85 -14.97 -1.69
C SER A 172 1.79 -14.28 -2.56
N ASP A 173 0.91 -13.45 -1.99
CA ASP A 173 -0.06 -12.71 -2.81
C ASP A 173 0.51 -11.33 -3.16
N GLY A 174 0.72 -11.07 -4.45
CA GLY A 174 1.31 -9.81 -4.92
C GLY A 174 0.50 -8.55 -4.62
N MET A 175 -0.78 -8.67 -4.25
CA MET A 175 -1.60 -7.52 -3.86
C MET A 175 -1.48 -7.17 -2.38
N ASP A 176 -0.87 -8.05 -1.59
CA ASP A 176 -0.78 -7.90 -0.14
C ASP A 176 0.35 -6.97 0.28
N GLU A 177 0.02 -5.69 0.38
CA GLU A 177 0.92 -4.62 0.80
C GLU A 177 0.89 -4.38 2.32
N SER A 178 0.48 -5.39 3.11
CA SER A 178 0.46 -5.30 4.58
C SER A 178 1.80 -4.85 5.17
N HIS A 179 2.92 -5.14 4.51
CA HIS A 179 4.23 -4.66 4.94
C HIS A 179 4.31 -3.12 4.91
N ILE A 180 3.76 -2.47 3.89
CA ILE A 180 3.71 -1.00 3.82
C ILE A 180 2.86 -0.46 4.98
N GLY A 181 1.71 -1.08 5.25
CA GLY A 181 0.88 -0.75 6.41
C GLY A 181 1.63 -0.90 7.73
N LEU A 182 2.40 -1.97 7.91
CA LEU A 182 3.25 -2.18 9.09
C LEU A 182 4.28 -1.05 9.26
N CYS A 183 4.97 -0.67 8.19
CA CYS A 183 5.93 0.44 8.22
C CYS A 183 5.26 1.75 8.62
N ALA A 184 4.10 2.07 8.04
CA ALA A 184 3.35 3.28 8.36
C ALA A 184 2.92 3.29 9.83
N LEU A 185 2.37 2.18 10.33
CA LEU A 185 1.97 2.05 11.75
C LEU A 185 3.16 2.21 12.70
N ARG A 186 4.31 1.59 12.37
CA ARG A 186 5.55 1.77 13.14
C ARG A 186 5.98 3.23 13.16
N GLN A 187 6.05 3.88 12.00
CA GLN A 187 6.46 5.28 11.88
C GLN A 187 5.62 6.19 12.77
N ILE A 188 4.29 5.99 12.79
CA ILE A 188 3.37 6.87 13.51
C ILE A 188 3.29 6.58 15.00
N PHE A 189 3.28 5.30 15.40
CA PHE A 189 3.00 4.93 16.79
C PHE A 189 4.20 4.40 17.57
N GLU A 190 5.35 4.19 16.94
CA GLU A 190 6.51 3.55 17.58
C GLU A 190 7.81 4.35 17.49
N GLU A 191 7.94 5.33 16.60
CA GLU A 191 9.18 6.13 16.42
C GLU A 191 9.23 7.40 17.31
N GLY A 192 8.37 7.51 18.32
CA GLY A 192 8.48 8.57 19.34
C GLY A 192 7.83 9.90 18.98
N ILE A 193 6.92 9.93 18.00
CA ILE A 193 6.15 11.12 17.66
C ILE A 193 5.19 11.46 18.83
N PRO A 194 5.24 12.68 19.39
CA PRO A 194 4.32 13.09 20.46
C PRO A 194 2.85 13.05 20.01
N SER A 195 1.97 12.53 20.86
CA SER A 195 0.55 12.38 20.56
C SER A 195 -0.15 13.69 20.18
N GLU A 196 0.32 14.83 20.70
CA GLU A 196 -0.21 16.16 20.42
C GLU A 196 0.09 16.65 19.00
N GLN A 197 1.10 16.07 18.34
CA GLN A 197 1.47 16.41 16.97
C GLN A 197 0.76 15.54 15.94
N LEU A 198 0.26 14.36 16.35
CA LEU A 198 -0.38 13.39 15.45
C LEU A 198 -1.63 13.93 14.74
N PRO A 199 -2.58 14.64 15.40
CA PRO A 199 -3.80 15.10 14.74
C PRO A 199 -3.57 16.06 13.58
N ALA A 200 -2.41 16.70 13.51
CA ALA A 200 -2.06 17.62 12.43
C ALA A 200 -1.34 16.94 11.25
N GLY A 201 -0.97 15.66 11.40
CA GLY A 201 -0.12 14.94 10.46
C GLY A 201 -0.87 14.10 9.44
N VAL A 202 -0.42 14.13 8.19
CA VAL A 202 -0.93 13.26 7.12
C VAL A 202 -0.66 11.77 7.39
N GLY A 203 0.38 11.48 8.18
CA GLY A 203 0.72 10.13 8.60
C GLY A 203 -0.41 9.45 9.36
N LEU A 204 -1.05 10.18 10.28
CA LEU A 204 -2.19 9.68 11.06
C LEU A 204 -3.39 9.33 10.15
N LEU A 205 -3.66 10.15 9.13
CA LEU A 205 -4.72 9.89 8.16
C LEU A 205 -4.45 8.58 7.41
N GLY A 206 -3.21 8.38 6.95
CA GLY A 206 -2.79 7.17 6.25
C GLY A 206 -3.03 5.91 7.09
N VAL A 207 -2.58 5.88 8.34
CA VAL A 207 -2.76 4.72 9.23
C VAL A 207 -4.23 4.48 9.60
N CYS A 208 -5.04 5.53 9.76
CA CYS A 208 -6.48 5.38 9.97
C CYS A 208 -7.13 4.65 8.79
N TYR A 209 -6.75 5.00 7.54
CA TYR A 209 -7.28 4.32 6.36
C TYR A 209 -6.77 2.88 6.21
N TRP A 210 -5.56 2.55 6.68
CA TRP A 210 -5.12 1.16 6.77
C TRP A 210 -6.06 0.32 7.65
N PHE A 211 -6.45 0.83 8.82
CA PHE A 211 -7.43 0.14 9.67
C PHE A 211 -8.82 0.07 9.04
N ILE A 212 -9.31 1.16 8.46
CA ILE A 212 -10.66 1.23 7.88
C ILE A 212 -10.78 0.32 6.65
N CYS A 213 -9.79 0.33 5.75
CA CYS A 213 -9.86 -0.35 4.46
C CYS A 213 -9.25 -1.76 4.46
N ALA A 214 -8.27 -2.02 5.33
CA ALA A 214 -7.57 -3.31 5.39
C ALA A 214 -7.60 -3.95 6.79
N GLY A 215 -8.42 -3.44 7.72
CA GLY A 215 -8.43 -3.89 9.11
C GLY A 215 -8.60 -5.40 9.28
N ASP A 216 -9.47 -6.03 8.49
CA ASP A 216 -9.66 -7.49 8.56
C ASP A 216 -8.36 -8.22 8.21
N ARG A 217 -7.68 -7.83 7.12
CA ARG A 217 -6.39 -8.44 6.75
C ARG A 217 -5.29 -8.14 7.76
N LEU A 218 -5.22 -6.93 8.32
CA LEU A 218 -4.24 -6.60 9.35
C LEU A 218 -4.48 -7.42 10.63
N TRP A 219 -5.74 -7.63 11.02
CA TRP A 219 -6.09 -8.45 12.16
C TRP A 219 -5.82 -9.94 11.91
N GLU A 220 -6.14 -10.45 10.73
CA GLU A 220 -5.74 -11.80 10.30
C GLU A 220 -4.23 -12.00 10.40
N ASN A 221 -3.42 -11.00 10.01
CA ASN A 221 -1.97 -11.05 10.18
C ASN A 221 -1.57 -11.18 11.65
N VAL A 222 -2.25 -10.48 12.57
CA VAL A 222 -2.01 -10.55 14.02
C VAL A 222 -2.38 -11.94 14.56
N VAL A 223 -3.58 -12.44 14.24
CA VAL A 223 -4.08 -13.74 14.72
C VAL A 223 -3.18 -14.89 14.27
N ASN A 224 -2.64 -14.80 13.05
CA ASN A 224 -1.76 -15.83 12.50
C ASN A 224 -0.27 -15.59 12.79
N GLY A 225 0.07 -14.55 13.54
CA GLY A 225 1.45 -14.22 13.91
C GLY A 225 2.35 -14.03 12.69
N ARG A 226 1.89 -13.25 11.70
CA ARG A 226 2.68 -12.97 10.49
C ARG A 226 3.94 -12.20 10.87
N GLN A 227 5.08 -12.74 10.45
CA GLN A 227 6.39 -12.15 10.69
C GLN A 227 7.08 -11.80 9.37
N TYR A 228 8.00 -10.86 9.45
CA TYR A 228 8.94 -10.48 8.42
C TYR A 228 10.36 -10.76 8.90
N ASN A 229 11.35 -10.49 8.05
CA ASN A 229 12.74 -10.55 8.50
C ASN A 229 13.00 -9.51 9.62
N LYS A 230 14.11 -9.69 10.35
CA LYS A 230 14.46 -8.88 11.52
C LYS A 230 14.61 -7.38 11.25
N TYR A 231 14.74 -6.97 10.00
CA TYR A 231 14.88 -5.55 9.62
C TYR A 231 13.54 -4.95 9.26
N ASP A 232 12.74 -5.68 8.49
CA ASP A 232 11.43 -5.24 7.99
C ASP A 232 10.38 -5.23 9.09
N GLY A 233 10.35 -6.28 9.92
CA GLY A 233 9.35 -6.46 10.97
C GLY A 233 9.67 -5.82 12.32
N ARG A 234 10.82 -5.15 12.45
CA ARG A 234 11.34 -4.65 13.74
C ARG A 234 10.38 -3.68 14.45
N PRO A 235 10.43 -3.57 15.78
CA PRO A 235 9.77 -2.48 16.50
C PRO A 235 10.39 -1.12 16.14
N GLY A 236 9.63 -0.04 16.36
CA GLY A 236 10.16 1.32 16.33
C GLY A 236 10.96 1.67 17.60
N ASP A 237 11.56 2.85 17.60
CA ASP A 237 12.53 3.29 18.61
C ASP A 237 11.96 3.28 20.04
N MET A 238 10.69 3.59 20.26
CA MET A 238 10.09 3.53 21.61
C MET A 238 10.02 2.11 22.19
N PHE A 239 10.03 1.10 21.32
CA PHE A 239 9.84 -0.30 21.68
C PHE A 239 11.03 -1.17 21.27
N TRP A 240 12.22 -0.58 21.08
CA TRP A 240 13.41 -1.27 20.58
C TRP A 240 13.82 -2.52 21.37
N THR A 241 13.44 -2.61 22.65
CA THR A 241 13.70 -3.79 23.51
C THR A 241 12.71 -4.94 23.27
N ARG A 242 11.61 -4.70 22.56
CA ARG A 242 10.64 -5.74 22.19
C ARG A 242 11.21 -6.57 21.06
N ASN A 243 11.01 -7.88 21.08
CA ASN A 243 11.50 -8.78 20.03
C ASN A 243 10.51 -8.90 18.85
N TRP A 244 9.72 -7.86 18.59
CA TRP A 244 8.66 -7.92 17.59
C TRP A 244 9.23 -8.11 16.18
N ARG A 245 8.57 -8.96 15.39
CA ARG A 245 8.97 -9.27 14.00
C ARG A 245 7.86 -9.07 12.98
N GLY A 246 6.75 -8.46 13.34
CA GLY A 246 5.67 -8.19 12.42
C GLY A 246 4.39 -7.81 13.13
N PHE A 247 3.31 -8.51 12.77
CA PHE A 247 1.99 -8.31 13.35
C PHE A 247 1.84 -9.18 14.60
N GLU A 248 1.82 -8.51 15.76
CA GLU A 248 1.74 -9.15 17.06
C GLU A 248 0.66 -8.51 17.91
N ARG A 249 0.05 -9.29 18.81
CA ARG A 249 -1.09 -8.80 19.61
C ARG A 249 -0.71 -7.62 20.49
N GLU A 250 0.41 -7.69 21.20
CA GLU A 250 0.88 -6.56 22.02
C GLU A 250 1.12 -5.30 21.18
N ARG A 251 1.58 -5.47 19.94
CA ARG A 251 1.86 -4.38 19.01
C ARG A 251 0.57 -3.74 18.48
N TRP A 252 -0.46 -4.56 18.24
CA TRP A 252 -1.80 -4.09 17.92
C TRP A 252 -2.38 -3.21 19.03
N ASP A 253 -2.21 -3.63 20.30
CA ASP A 253 -2.69 -2.87 21.45
C ASP A 253 -1.97 -1.51 21.56
N VAL A 254 -0.68 -1.43 21.20
CA VAL A 254 0.06 -0.17 21.09
C VAL A 254 -0.53 0.75 20.02
N TRP A 255 -0.84 0.23 18.84
CA TRP A 255 -1.44 1.05 17.78
C TRP A 255 -2.85 1.53 18.14
N GLU A 256 -3.64 0.68 18.80
CA GLU A 256 -4.96 1.05 19.29
C GLU A 256 -4.86 2.18 20.32
N GLN A 257 -3.95 2.06 21.29
CA GLN A 257 -3.71 3.09 22.28
C GLN A 257 -3.23 4.40 21.64
N GLY A 258 -2.32 4.32 20.66
CA GLY A 258 -1.84 5.49 19.92
C GLY A 258 -2.96 6.26 19.20
N LEU A 259 -3.95 5.55 18.64
CA LEU A 259 -5.15 6.19 18.09
C LEU A 259 -6.00 6.85 19.17
N ARG A 260 -6.19 6.22 20.34
CA ARG A 260 -6.96 6.81 21.45
C ARG A 260 -6.28 8.08 21.97
N ASP A 261 -4.96 8.06 22.11
CA ASP A 261 -4.17 9.21 22.55
C ASP A 261 -4.24 10.35 21.54
N ALA A 262 -4.10 10.06 20.24
CA ALA A 262 -4.28 11.04 19.18
C ALA A 262 -5.70 11.62 19.16
N GLN A 263 -6.73 10.79 19.36
CA GLN A 263 -8.12 11.26 19.41
C GLN A 263 -8.37 12.21 20.59
N ALA A 264 -7.75 11.95 21.74
CA ALA A 264 -7.84 12.79 22.92
C ALA A 264 -7.09 14.13 22.73
N ALA A 265 -6.03 14.13 21.91
CA ALA A 265 -5.24 15.31 21.60
C ALA A 265 -5.84 16.22 20.51
N CYS A 266 -6.91 15.80 19.80
CA CYS A 266 -7.56 16.63 18.80
C CYS A 266 -8.07 17.96 19.40
N LEU A 267 -7.70 19.06 18.75
CA LEU A 267 -8.13 20.42 19.08
C LEU A 267 -9.48 20.78 18.44
N PRO A 268 -10.18 21.82 18.93
CA PRO A 268 -11.34 22.38 18.22
C PRO A 268 -10.97 22.76 16.78
N GLY A 269 -11.79 22.35 15.81
CA GLY A 269 -11.51 22.51 14.36
C GLY A 269 -10.89 21.28 13.70
N GLN A 270 -10.67 20.18 14.42
CA GLN A 270 -10.16 18.89 13.91
C GLN A 270 -11.20 17.76 13.98
N GLU A 271 -12.48 18.09 13.83
CA GLU A 271 -13.61 17.18 14.01
C GLU A 271 -13.59 16.05 12.96
N ASP A 272 -13.20 16.36 11.71
CA ASP A 272 -13.05 15.37 10.65
C ASP A 272 -11.95 14.34 10.96
N VAL A 273 -10.83 14.80 11.52
CA VAL A 273 -9.73 13.92 11.95
C VAL A 273 -10.20 13.05 13.11
N LYS A 274 -10.90 13.64 14.08
CA LYS A 274 -11.44 12.92 15.24
C LYS A 274 -12.47 11.85 14.85
N ASP A 275 -13.34 12.15 13.87
CA ASP A 275 -14.28 11.19 13.28
C ASP A 275 -13.53 10.04 12.58
N LEU A 276 -12.52 10.36 11.76
CA LEU A 276 -11.72 9.37 11.07
C LEU A 276 -11.02 8.40 12.05
N ILE A 277 -10.43 8.93 13.12
CA ILE A 277 -9.84 8.11 14.19
C ILE A 277 -10.92 7.25 14.86
N GLY A 278 -12.10 7.82 15.14
CA GLY A 278 -13.22 7.09 15.73
C GLY A 278 -13.69 5.92 14.88
N ARG A 279 -13.71 6.08 13.55
CA ARG A 279 -14.02 5.01 12.60
C ARG A 279 -12.94 3.93 12.56
N ALA A 280 -11.67 4.31 12.61
CA ALA A 280 -10.56 3.37 12.69
C ALA A 280 -10.63 2.54 13.99
N LEU A 281 -10.81 3.19 15.14
CA LEU A 281 -11.00 2.53 16.43
C LEU A 281 -12.21 1.58 16.43
N SER A 282 -13.35 2.04 15.91
CA SER A 282 -14.56 1.21 15.81
C SER A 282 -14.31 -0.07 14.99
N LYS A 283 -13.53 0.02 13.90
CA LYS A 283 -13.13 -1.13 13.09
C LYS A 283 -12.18 -2.05 13.86
N MET A 284 -11.22 -1.53 14.61
CA MET A 284 -10.33 -2.36 15.45
C MET A 284 -11.11 -3.09 16.56
N GLU A 285 -12.06 -2.41 17.19
CA GLU A 285 -12.90 -2.97 18.25
C GLU A 285 -13.88 -4.04 17.75
N SER A 286 -14.37 -3.95 16.50
CA SER A 286 -15.22 -5.01 15.95
C SER A 286 -14.41 -6.30 15.74
N LEU A 287 -13.19 -6.17 15.20
CA LEU A 287 -12.32 -7.31 14.87
C LEU A 287 -11.89 -8.11 16.10
N THR A 288 -11.61 -7.42 17.20
CA THR A 288 -11.15 -8.04 18.45
C THR A 288 -12.28 -8.72 19.23
N ARG A 289 -13.51 -8.18 19.17
CA ARG A 289 -14.70 -8.77 19.80
C ARG A 289 -15.12 -10.08 19.13
N ASP A 290 -15.09 -10.11 17.81
CA ASP A 290 -15.48 -11.31 17.03
C ASP A 290 -14.52 -12.49 17.23
N SER A 291 -13.32 -12.24 17.77
CA SER A 291 -12.31 -13.26 18.07
C SER A 291 -12.45 -13.91 19.45
N CYS A 292 -13.38 -13.42 20.29
CA CYS A 292 -13.66 -13.93 21.64
C CYS A 292 -14.94 -14.78 21.73
N GLN A 293 -15.64 -14.99 20.61
CA GLN A 293 -16.80 -15.90 20.49
C GLN A 293 -16.39 -17.19 19.78
#